data_AF-A0A961L8X6-F1
#
_entry.id   AF-A0A961L8X6-F1
#
_cell.length_a   1.000
_cell.length_b   1.000
_cell.length_c   1.000
_cell.angle_alpha   90.00
_cell.angle_beta   90.00
_cell.angle_gamma   90.00
#
_symmetry.space_group_name_H-M   'P 1'
#
loop_
_entity.id
_entity.type
_entity.pdbx_description
1 polymer ?
#
loop_
_entity_poly.entity_id
_entity_poly.type
_entity_poly.pdbx_seq_one_letter_code
_entity_poly.pdbx_strand_id
1 'polypeptide(L)'
;AEHGESGAAPQSRGGAGHGVAAALAKARAKPTGATGRMDGRPQPHATAPQARQVEPEYIEPDYVEPDFRASDYRDIDETMDRQRRSVRLAIAAGVLIALAIVGAAFLLRPGAGPDVAVPETPAETVTATAPPAAPAPVQAPPAAAEESGAIRLRVGPNLAPERREQIAAALEAEGYGPVVVEVLPFQIAASRVGYYRAEDEAPAAALAQFLSGMLGDGGIEVSTRDYGKLLSDTEPGRLDVWIE
;
A
#
# COMPACT_ATOMS: atom_id res chain seq x y z
N ALA A 1 20.79 26.75 44.37
CA ALA A 1 21.70 25.82 43.71
C ALA A 1 20.92 25.19 42.56
N GLU A 2 20.61 25.93 41.51
CA GLU A 2 21.50 26.48 40.46
C GLU A 2 21.95 25.45 39.43
N HIS A 3 21.90 25.92 38.17
CA HIS A 3 22.31 25.34 36.89
C HIS A 3 21.25 24.45 36.19
N GLY A 4 20.77 24.77 34.98
CA GLY A 4 21.09 25.85 34.05
C GLY A 4 21.07 25.34 32.61
N GLU A 5 20.50 26.15 31.72
CA GLU A 5 20.71 26.26 30.26
C GLU A 5 20.49 25.05 29.33
N SER A 6 19.63 25.12 28.31
CA SER A 6 19.58 26.00 27.12
C SER A 6 20.38 25.45 25.93
N GLY A 7 19.71 25.43 24.77
CA GLY A 7 20.32 25.35 23.44
C GLY A 7 19.85 24.14 22.63
N ALA A 8 19.59 24.20 21.33
CA ALA A 8 19.43 25.30 20.39
C ALA A 8 18.86 24.66 19.11
N ALA A 9 17.94 25.35 18.43
CA ALA A 9 17.42 24.93 17.12
C ALA A 9 18.46 25.13 16.01
N PRO A 10 18.61 24.22 15.03
CA PRO A 10 19.36 24.51 13.82
C PRO A 10 18.50 25.28 12.81
N GLN A 11 19.12 26.34 12.32
CA GLN A 11 18.60 27.35 11.41
C GLN A 11 18.47 26.84 9.96
N SER A 12 17.39 27.28 9.32
CA SER A 12 17.16 27.30 7.88
C SER A 12 18.30 28.03 7.15
N ARG A 13 18.89 27.37 6.14
CA ARG A 13 19.81 28.01 5.18
C ARG A 13 19.09 28.13 3.84
N GLY A 14 18.78 29.36 3.47
CA GLY A 14 18.36 29.73 2.12
C GLY A 14 19.50 29.55 1.11
N GLY A 15 19.12 29.09 -0.08
CA GLY A 15 19.96 29.08 -1.27
C GLY A 15 19.27 29.86 -2.38
N ALA A 16 19.55 31.16 -2.44
CA ALA A 16 19.25 32.00 -3.58
C ALA A 16 20.43 31.95 -4.56
N GLY A 17 20.12 31.89 -5.86
CA GLY A 17 20.94 32.56 -6.87
C GLY A 17 21.32 31.73 -8.10
N HIS A 18 21.50 32.48 -9.20
CA HIS A 18 22.02 32.11 -10.53
C HIS A 18 20.95 31.51 -11.46
N GLY A 19 20.35 32.21 -12.42
CA GLY A 19 20.80 33.41 -13.12
C GLY A 19 21.87 33.08 -14.15
N VAL A 20 21.49 32.59 -15.33
CA VAL A 20 22.30 32.74 -16.56
C VAL A 20 21.39 32.87 -17.78
N ALA A 21 21.46 34.05 -18.38
CA ALA A 21 21.01 34.35 -19.74
C ALA A 21 22.12 34.02 -20.75
N ALA A 22 21.76 33.66 -21.99
CA ALA A 22 22.43 33.94 -23.27
C ALA A 22 21.94 32.91 -24.31
N ALA A 23 21.19 33.26 -25.36
CA ALA A 23 21.55 34.03 -26.56
C ALA A 23 22.26 33.21 -27.65
N LEU A 24 21.90 33.53 -28.92
CA LEU A 24 22.55 33.16 -30.20
C LEU A 24 22.34 31.72 -30.71
N ALA A 25 22.25 31.42 -32.01
CA ALA A 25 22.24 32.23 -33.23
C ALA A 25 21.71 31.41 -34.41
N LYS A 26 21.10 32.15 -35.32
CA LYS A 26 20.79 31.90 -36.73
C LYS A 26 21.99 31.34 -37.52
N ALA A 27 21.80 30.29 -38.34
CA ALA A 27 22.60 30.11 -39.56
C ALA A 27 21.88 29.24 -40.61
N ARG A 28 21.63 29.87 -41.77
CA ARG A 28 21.31 29.27 -43.07
C ARG A 28 22.52 28.47 -43.59
N ALA A 29 22.26 27.35 -44.27
CA ALA A 29 23.00 27.00 -45.49
C ALA A 29 22.19 26.00 -46.34
N LYS A 30 21.87 26.43 -47.57
CA LYS A 30 21.58 25.53 -48.70
C LYS A 30 22.90 24.95 -49.21
N PRO A 31 22.88 23.74 -49.77
CA PRO A 31 23.59 23.54 -51.03
C PRO A 31 22.72 22.91 -52.11
N THR A 32 22.97 23.43 -53.31
CA THR A 32 22.42 23.07 -54.60
C THR A 32 23.28 21.95 -55.21
N GLY A 33 22.62 20.95 -55.79
CA GLY A 33 23.11 20.27 -56.99
C GLY A 33 23.66 18.85 -56.82
N ALA A 34 23.00 17.89 -57.47
CA ALA A 34 23.64 16.89 -58.34
C ALA A 34 22.58 16.08 -59.09
N THR A 35 22.50 16.31 -60.39
CA THR A 35 21.83 15.45 -61.38
C THR A 35 22.58 14.12 -61.49
N GLY A 36 21.90 13.01 -61.18
CA GLY A 36 22.41 11.66 -61.38
C GLY A 36 21.33 10.78 -62.02
N ARG A 37 21.58 10.38 -63.25
CA ARG A 37 20.74 9.53 -64.11
C ARG A 37 20.86 8.07 -63.68
N MET A 38 19.85 7.29 -64.07
CA MET A 38 19.84 5.87 -64.41
C MET A 38 19.37 4.82 -63.38
N ASP A 39 18.28 4.19 -63.82
CA ASP A 39 18.05 2.75 -63.88
C ASP A 39 17.43 2.02 -62.68
N GLY A 40 16.10 1.92 -62.77
CA GLY A 40 15.37 0.67 -62.65
C GLY A 40 15.35 0.04 -61.26
N ARG A 41 14.27 0.28 -60.49
CA ARG A 41 13.78 -0.59 -59.41
C ARG A 41 12.41 -0.11 -58.87
N PRO A 42 11.71 -0.96 -58.09
CA PRO A 42 10.29 -1.26 -58.20
C PRO A 42 9.36 -0.13 -57.75
N GLN A 43 8.10 -0.23 -58.17
CA GLN A 43 7.04 0.72 -57.85
C GLN A 43 7.04 1.10 -56.36
N PRO A 44 7.03 2.41 -56.03
CA PRO A 44 6.82 2.85 -54.67
C PRO A 44 5.40 2.47 -54.26
N HIS A 45 5.28 1.71 -53.18
CA HIS A 45 4.03 1.59 -52.44
C HIS A 45 3.50 3.00 -52.18
N ALA A 46 2.26 3.25 -52.59
CA ALA A 46 1.57 4.50 -52.39
C ALA A 46 1.63 4.86 -50.89
N THR A 47 2.49 5.82 -50.54
CA THR A 47 2.50 6.43 -49.22
C THR A 47 1.15 7.10 -49.04
N ALA A 48 0.30 6.52 -48.19
CA ALA A 48 -0.96 7.14 -47.78
C ALA A 48 -0.69 8.60 -47.38
N PRO A 49 -1.59 9.54 -47.71
CA PRO A 49 -1.43 10.93 -47.33
C PRO A 49 -1.25 10.98 -45.81
N GLN A 50 -0.04 11.31 -45.36
CA GLN A 50 0.20 11.58 -43.95
C GLN A 50 -0.70 12.74 -43.60
N ALA A 51 -1.77 12.45 -42.85
CA ALA A 51 -2.58 13.46 -42.22
C ALA A 51 -1.61 14.35 -41.45
N ARG A 52 -1.48 15.61 -41.88
CA ARG A 52 -0.75 16.63 -41.12
C ARG A 52 -1.33 16.57 -39.71
N GLN A 53 -0.53 16.07 -38.77
CA GLN A 53 -0.80 16.26 -37.36
C GLN A 53 -0.73 17.77 -37.15
N VAL A 54 -1.91 18.40 -37.14
CA VAL A 54 -2.07 19.75 -36.65
C VAL A 54 -1.81 19.61 -35.16
N GLU A 55 -0.60 20.00 -34.72
CA GLU A 55 -0.32 20.15 -33.29
C GLU A 55 -1.40 21.09 -32.74
N PRO A 56 -2.26 20.64 -31.81
CA PRO A 56 -3.23 21.52 -31.21
C PRO A 56 -2.43 22.63 -30.51
N GLU A 57 -2.67 23.86 -30.94
CA GLU A 57 -2.13 25.05 -30.28
C GLU A 57 -2.56 25.00 -28.81
N TYR A 58 -1.58 24.86 -27.93
CA TYR A 58 -1.82 24.80 -26.49
C TYR A 58 -2.28 26.19 -26.04
N ILE A 59 -3.58 26.32 -25.79
CA ILE A 59 -4.16 27.49 -25.15
C ILE A 59 -3.91 27.30 -23.65
N GLU A 60 -2.97 28.06 -23.10
CA GLU A 60 -2.71 28.10 -21.67
C GLU A 60 -3.98 28.63 -20.98
N PRO A 61 -4.65 27.83 -20.14
CA PRO A 61 -5.86 28.29 -19.46
C PRO A 61 -5.47 29.40 -18.48
N ASP A 62 -6.21 30.51 -18.50
CA ASP A 62 -6.10 31.58 -17.51
C ASP A 62 -6.34 31.00 -16.12
N TYR A 63 -5.26 30.74 -15.40
CA TYR A 63 -5.32 30.21 -14.05
C TYR A 63 -5.75 31.33 -13.10
N VAL A 64 -6.98 31.23 -12.61
CA VAL A 64 -7.48 32.08 -11.52
C VAL A 64 -7.02 31.45 -10.20
N GLU A 65 -6.09 32.09 -9.51
CA GLU A 65 -5.74 31.68 -8.14
C GLU A 65 -7.00 31.72 -7.26
N PRO A 66 -7.38 30.60 -6.63
CA PRO A 66 -8.47 30.62 -5.67
C PRO A 66 -8.11 31.55 -4.52
N ASP A 67 -9.04 32.44 -4.16
CA ASP A 67 -8.90 33.34 -3.02
C ASP A 67 -9.04 32.53 -1.72
N PHE A 68 -7.97 31.83 -1.33
CA PHE A 68 -7.92 31.02 -0.12
C PHE A 68 -7.99 31.93 1.11
N ARG A 69 -9.20 32.13 1.63
CA ARG A 69 -9.39 32.85 2.88
C ARG A 69 -8.84 32.02 4.03
N ALA A 70 -7.95 32.64 4.81
CA ALA A 70 -7.33 32.03 6.00
C ALA A 70 -8.34 31.55 7.07
N SER A 71 -9.64 31.87 6.93
CA SER A 71 -10.71 31.37 7.79
C SER A 71 -10.90 29.85 7.70
N ASP A 72 -10.69 29.25 6.54
CA ASP A 72 -11.10 27.85 6.30
C ASP A 72 -10.13 26.85 6.95
N TYR A 73 -8.92 27.29 7.33
CA TYR A 73 -7.95 26.45 8.03
C TYR A 73 -8.28 26.27 9.52
N ARG A 74 -9.01 27.21 10.14
CA ARG A 74 -9.31 27.13 11.58
C ARG A 74 -10.33 26.04 11.93
N ASP A 75 -11.28 25.77 11.05
CA ASP A 75 -12.32 24.76 11.29
C ASP A 75 -11.77 23.31 11.21
N ILE A 76 -10.68 23.11 10.46
CA ILE A 76 -10.05 21.78 10.31
C ILE A 76 -9.33 21.38 11.60
N ASP A 77 -8.66 22.31 12.27
CA ASP A 77 -7.95 22.02 13.52
C ASP A 77 -8.90 21.68 14.68
N GLU A 78 -10.04 22.37 14.80
CA GLU A 78 -11.01 22.10 15.88
C GLU A 78 -11.70 20.73 15.74
N THR A 79 -11.95 20.29 14.51
CA THR A 79 -12.61 19.00 14.26
C THR A 79 -11.69 17.82 14.57
N MET A 80 -10.41 17.93 14.22
CA MET A 80 -9.36 16.94 14.55
C MET A 80 -9.18 16.77 16.06
N ASP A 81 -9.21 17.87 16.83
CA ASP A 81 -9.05 17.82 18.29
C ASP A 81 -10.23 17.15 19.00
N ARG A 82 -11.47 17.37 18.53
CA ARG A 82 -12.65 16.65 19.06
C ARG A 82 -12.58 15.16 18.79
N GLN A 83 -12.14 14.77 17.58
CA GLN A 83 -11.99 13.37 17.21
C GLN A 83 -10.89 12.66 18.03
N ARG A 84 -9.75 13.32 18.28
CA ARG A 84 -8.69 12.76 19.13
C ARG A 84 -9.15 12.53 20.57
N ARG A 85 -9.99 13.43 21.12
CA ARG A 85 -10.55 13.26 22.47
C ARG A 85 -11.56 12.11 22.55
N SER A 86 -12.43 11.95 21.54
CA SER A 86 -13.41 10.86 21.54
C SER A 86 -12.74 9.49 21.42
N VAL A 87 -11.71 9.36 20.57
CA VAL A 87 -10.93 8.11 20.44
C VAL A 87 -10.23 7.76 21.75
N ARG A 88 -9.59 8.73 22.42
CA ARG A 88 -8.93 8.49 23.72
C ARG A 88 -9.92 8.03 24.80
N LEU A 89 -11.12 8.61 24.83
CA LEU A 89 -12.18 8.19 25.76
C LEU A 89 -12.66 6.76 25.46
N ALA A 90 -12.85 6.40 24.19
CA ALA A 90 -13.26 5.06 23.80
C ALA A 90 -12.22 4.00 24.19
N ILE A 91 -10.92 4.28 23.98
CA ILE A 91 -9.83 3.40 24.40
C ILE A 91 -9.82 3.22 25.92
N ALA A 92 -9.92 4.31 26.69
CA ALA A 92 -9.95 4.23 28.16
C ALA A 92 -11.14 3.39 28.68
N ALA A 93 -12.32 3.56 28.07
CA ALA A 93 -13.50 2.74 28.41
C ALA A 93 -13.29 1.26 28.07
N GLY A 94 -12.72 0.94 26.91
CA GLY A 94 -12.41 -0.43 26.51
C GLY A 94 -11.45 -1.14 27.48
N VAL A 95 -10.40 -0.45 27.93
CA VAL A 95 -9.43 -1.00 28.91
C VAL A 95 -10.11 -1.30 30.25
N LEU A 96 -11.00 -0.43 30.73
CA LEU A 96 -11.72 -0.66 31.99
C LEU A 96 -12.65 -1.88 31.90
N ILE A 97 -13.34 -2.06 30.77
CA ILE A 97 -14.21 -3.23 30.55
C ILE A 97 -13.38 -4.52 30.53
N ALA A 98 -12.24 -4.53 29.82
CA ALA A 98 -11.36 -5.70 29.77
C ALA A 98 -10.84 -6.10 31.16
N LEU A 99 -10.42 -5.12 31.97
CA LEU A 99 -9.99 -5.37 33.35
C LEU A 99 -11.12 -5.92 34.23
N ALA A 100 -12.35 -5.43 34.06
CA ALA A 100 -13.50 -5.95 34.79
C ALA A 100 -13.81 -7.42 34.45
N ILE A 101 -13.69 -7.80 33.16
CA ILE A 101 -13.89 -9.19 32.71
C ILE A 101 -12.83 -10.11 33.32
N VAL A 102 -11.54 -9.71 33.28
CA VAL A 102 -10.45 -10.50 33.87
C VAL A 102 -10.64 -10.66 35.38
N GLY A 103 -11.04 -9.59 36.07
CA GLY A 103 -11.35 -9.64 37.51
C GLY A 103 -12.50 -10.61 37.83
N ALA A 104 -13.58 -10.57 37.04
CA ALA A 104 -14.71 -11.48 37.20
C ALA A 104 -14.31 -12.95 36.95
N ALA A 105 -13.49 -13.22 35.92
CA ALA A 105 -13.01 -14.56 35.61
C ALA A 105 -12.14 -15.15 36.74
N PHE A 106 -11.36 -14.31 37.44
CA PHE A 106 -10.55 -14.75 38.58
C PHE A 106 -11.40 -15.07 39.82
N LEU A 107 -12.49 -14.31 40.05
CA LEU A 107 -13.43 -14.56 41.14
C LEU A 107 -14.31 -15.80 40.92
N LEU A 108 -14.57 -16.16 39.65
CA LEU A 108 -15.38 -17.32 39.29
C LEU A 108 -14.59 -18.63 39.19
N ARG A 109 -13.27 -18.63 39.42
CA ARG A 109 -12.45 -19.85 39.39
C ARG A 109 -12.67 -20.65 40.68
N PRO A 110 -13.41 -21.78 40.67
CA PRO A 110 -13.61 -22.61 41.85
C PRO A 110 -12.27 -23.26 42.20
N GLY A 111 -11.89 -23.22 43.48
CA GLY A 111 -10.58 -23.61 43.97
C GLY A 111 -10.13 -25.00 43.50
N ALA A 112 -9.19 -25.02 42.56
CA ALA A 112 -8.31 -26.16 42.34
C ALA A 112 -7.14 -26.02 43.33
N GLY A 113 -7.21 -26.77 44.42
CA GLY A 113 -6.15 -26.83 45.41
C GLY A 113 -4.84 -27.39 44.81
N PRO A 114 -3.68 -27.08 45.40
CA PRO A 114 -2.41 -27.67 45.00
C PRO A 114 -2.35 -29.10 45.54
N ASP A 115 -2.68 -30.08 44.69
CA ASP A 115 -2.44 -31.48 45.02
C ASP A 115 -0.99 -31.84 44.68
N VAL A 116 -0.20 -31.97 45.73
CA VAL A 116 1.19 -32.42 45.71
C VAL A 116 1.16 -33.94 45.73
N ALA A 117 1.28 -34.58 44.57
CA ALA A 117 1.45 -36.03 44.46
C ALA A 117 2.90 -36.39 44.08
N VAL A 118 3.55 -37.05 45.04
CA VAL A 118 4.90 -37.63 45.06
C VAL A 118 5.05 -38.74 44.00
N PRO A 119 6.25 -38.96 43.41
CA PRO A 119 6.45 -39.98 42.40
C PRO A 119 6.70 -41.36 43.01
N GLU A 120 5.85 -42.33 42.72
CA GLU A 120 6.17 -43.76 42.87
C GLU A 120 5.79 -44.54 41.60
N THR A 121 6.81 -44.94 40.86
CA THR A 121 6.85 -46.13 39.98
C THR A 121 7.06 -47.37 40.87
N PRO A 122 6.85 -48.64 40.44
CA PRO A 122 6.38 -49.14 39.14
C PRO A 122 5.38 -50.32 39.21
N ALA A 123 4.56 -50.52 38.16
CA ALA A 123 4.18 -51.86 37.69
C ALA A 123 3.42 -51.83 36.35
N GLU A 124 3.95 -52.60 35.41
CA GLU A 124 3.27 -53.42 34.39
C GLU A 124 2.15 -52.82 33.50
N THR A 125 2.54 -52.66 32.23
CA THR A 125 1.92 -53.31 31.06
C THR A 125 0.42 -53.13 30.85
N VAL A 126 0.05 -52.12 30.04
CA VAL A 126 -0.82 -52.33 28.87
C VAL A 126 -0.33 -51.43 27.74
N THR A 127 0.13 -52.08 26.67
CA THR A 127 0.40 -51.50 25.36
C THR A 127 -0.91 -50.96 24.78
N ALA A 128 -1.13 -49.65 24.86
CA ALA A 128 -2.09 -48.96 24.01
C ALA A 128 -1.31 -47.95 23.17
N THR A 129 -0.82 -48.43 22.03
CA THR A 129 -0.25 -47.62 20.95
C THR A 129 -1.33 -46.64 20.50
N ALA A 130 -1.31 -45.42 21.05
CA ALA A 130 -2.05 -44.31 20.47
C ALA A 130 -1.48 -44.07 19.05
N PRO A 131 -2.32 -43.95 18.02
CA PRO A 131 -1.86 -43.61 16.69
C PRO A 131 -1.05 -42.31 16.75
N PRO A 132 0.08 -42.21 16.04
CA PRO A 132 0.78 -40.94 15.91
C PRO A 132 -0.22 -39.89 15.42
N ALA A 133 -0.37 -38.81 16.19
CA ALA A 133 -1.15 -37.66 15.79
C ALA A 133 -0.68 -37.28 14.38
N ALA A 134 -1.58 -37.47 13.41
CA ALA A 134 -1.33 -37.09 12.04
C ALA A 134 -0.89 -35.62 12.03
N PRO A 135 0.17 -35.25 11.29
CA PRO A 135 0.52 -33.86 11.12
C PRO A 135 -0.73 -33.11 10.68
N ALA A 136 -1.07 -32.04 11.40
CA ALA A 136 -2.14 -31.15 10.99
C ALA A 136 -1.94 -30.83 9.50
N PRO A 137 -2.99 -30.91 8.67
CA PRO A 137 -2.85 -30.60 7.26
C PRO A 137 -2.30 -29.19 7.17
N VAL A 138 -1.08 -29.07 6.66
CA VAL A 138 -0.55 -27.82 6.13
C VAL A 138 -1.61 -27.42 5.10
N GLN A 139 -2.41 -26.40 5.43
CA GLN A 139 -3.37 -25.86 4.47
C GLN A 139 -2.53 -25.43 3.28
N ALA A 140 -2.66 -26.19 2.18
CA ALA A 140 -2.11 -25.77 0.91
C ALA A 140 -2.71 -24.38 0.62
N PRO A 141 -1.88 -23.41 0.19
CA PRO A 141 -2.41 -22.12 -0.24
C PRO A 141 -3.54 -22.37 -1.24
N PRO A 142 -4.67 -21.65 -1.13
CA PRO A 142 -5.84 -21.91 -1.95
C PRO A 142 -5.43 -21.87 -3.42
N ALA A 143 -5.60 -23.00 -4.12
CA ALA A 143 -5.33 -23.16 -5.56
C ALA A 143 -6.26 -22.31 -6.46
N ALA A 144 -6.88 -21.28 -5.91
CA ALA A 144 -7.79 -20.35 -6.59
C ALA A 144 -7.05 -19.12 -7.15
N ALA A 145 -5.74 -18.99 -6.95
CA ALA A 145 -5.00 -17.81 -7.39
C ALA A 145 -4.59 -17.83 -8.89
N GLU A 146 -4.69 -18.96 -9.59
CA GLU A 146 -4.14 -19.09 -10.95
C GLU A 146 -4.90 -18.32 -12.05
N GLU A 147 -6.10 -17.80 -11.77
CA GLU A 147 -6.84 -16.91 -12.69
C GLU A 147 -6.93 -15.46 -12.19
N SER A 148 -6.21 -15.11 -11.12
CA SER A 148 -6.18 -13.72 -10.62
C SER A 148 -5.49 -12.83 -11.65
N GLY A 149 -6.21 -11.88 -12.22
CA GLY A 149 -5.59 -10.81 -13.01
C GLY A 149 -4.49 -10.11 -12.20
N ALA A 150 -3.51 -9.51 -12.88
CA ALA A 150 -2.35 -8.88 -12.25
C ALA A 150 -2.72 -8.01 -11.03
N ILE A 151 -2.08 -8.25 -9.89
CA ILE A 151 -2.32 -7.47 -8.66
C ILE A 151 -1.69 -6.09 -8.82
N ARG A 152 -2.45 -5.05 -8.48
CA ARG A 152 -1.91 -3.67 -8.43
C ARG A 152 -1.53 -3.32 -7.01
N LEU A 153 -0.25 -3.13 -6.77
CA LEU A 153 0.30 -2.69 -5.49
C LEU A 153 0.52 -1.18 -5.50
N ARG A 154 -0.40 -0.43 -4.89
CA ARG A 154 -0.34 1.01 -4.71
C ARG A 154 0.31 1.36 -3.39
N VAL A 155 1.37 2.15 -3.43
CA VAL A 155 2.20 2.42 -2.26
C VAL A 155 2.35 3.91 -2.04
N GLY A 156 2.29 4.32 -0.77
CA GLY A 156 2.57 5.69 -0.35
C GLY A 156 4.03 6.10 -0.63
N PRO A 157 4.32 7.41 -0.66
CA PRO A 157 5.65 7.93 -0.96
C PRO A 157 6.69 7.62 0.13
N ASN A 158 6.23 7.27 1.34
CA ASN A 158 7.09 7.03 2.50
C ASN A 158 7.60 5.58 2.57
N LEU A 159 7.01 4.65 1.82
CA LEU A 159 7.41 3.26 1.85
C LEU A 159 8.75 3.08 1.14
N ALA A 160 9.75 2.59 1.89
CA ALA A 160 11.11 2.42 1.40
C ALA A 160 11.15 1.54 0.14
N PRO A 161 11.96 1.89 -0.88
CA PRO A 161 12.07 1.13 -2.13
C PRO A 161 12.30 -0.37 -1.92
N GLU A 162 13.22 -0.71 -1.01
CA GLU A 162 13.59 -2.09 -0.69
C GLU A 162 12.41 -2.85 -0.09
N ARG A 163 11.59 -2.16 0.71
CA ARG A 163 10.40 -2.75 1.31
C ARG A 163 9.32 -3.01 0.27
N ARG A 164 9.17 -2.12 -0.72
CA ARG A 164 8.25 -2.31 -1.86
C ARG A 164 8.62 -3.55 -2.66
N GLU A 165 9.90 -3.71 -2.98
CA GLU A 165 10.42 -4.87 -3.71
C GLU A 165 10.24 -6.16 -2.92
N GLN A 166 10.48 -6.15 -1.60
CA GLN A 166 10.21 -7.30 -0.74
C GLN A 166 8.75 -7.73 -0.75
N ILE A 167 7.82 -6.78 -0.67
CA ILE A 167 6.38 -7.08 -0.69
C ILE A 167 6.00 -7.66 -2.05
N ALA A 168 6.43 -7.03 -3.15
CA ALA A 168 6.14 -7.53 -4.51
C ALA A 168 6.69 -8.95 -4.71
N ALA A 169 7.95 -9.20 -4.34
CA ALA A 169 8.57 -10.51 -4.46
C ALA A 169 7.87 -11.58 -3.60
N ALA A 170 7.44 -11.22 -2.40
CA ALA A 170 6.72 -12.14 -1.52
C ALA A 170 5.32 -12.48 -2.02
N LEU A 171 4.62 -11.51 -2.64
CA LEU A 171 3.33 -11.75 -3.29
C LEU A 171 3.47 -12.69 -4.50
N GLU A 172 4.49 -12.49 -5.32
CA GLU A 172 4.78 -13.38 -6.45
C GLU A 172 5.17 -14.79 -5.98
N ALA A 173 5.96 -14.90 -4.91
CA ALA A 173 6.36 -16.17 -4.33
C ALA A 173 5.18 -16.98 -3.75
N GLU A 174 4.14 -16.30 -3.25
CA GLU A 174 2.90 -16.92 -2.76
C GLU A 174 1.94 -17.31 -3.91
N GLY A 175 2.28 -16.97 -5.15
CA GLY A 175 1.50 -17.35 -6.34
C GLY A 175 0.34 -16.42 -6.67
N TYR A 176 0.33 -15.19 -6.13
CA TYR A 176 -0.71 -14.20 -6.43
C TYR A 176 -0.66 -13.61 -7.85
N GLY A 177 0.28 -14.04 -8.68
CA GLY A 177 0.46 -13.58 -10.05
C GLY A 177 1.37 -12.35 -10.17
N PRO A 178 1.51 -11.77 -11.37
CA PRO A 178 2.39 -10.62 -11.60
C PRO A 178 1.92 -9.39 -10.82
N VAL A 179 2.85 -8.71 -10.15
CA VAL A 179 2.56 -7.52 -9.33
C VAL A 179 2.97 -6.24 -10.07
N VAL A 180 2.00 -5.36 -10.29
CA VAL A 180 2.24 -4.02 -10.85
C VAL A 180 2.34 -3.03 -9.70
N VAL A 181 3.54 -2.49 -9.48
CA VAL A 181 3.80 -1.50 -8.41
C VAL A 181 3.55 -0.07 -8.92
N GLU A 182 2.70 0.67 -8.23
CA GLU A 182 2.35 2.07 -8.53
C GLU A 182 2.61 2.95 -7.30
N VAL A 183 3.59 3.87 -7.41
CA VAL A 183 3.91 4.81 -6.33
C VAL A 183 2.99 6.03 -6.43
N LEU A 184 2.22 6.29 -5.37
CA LEU A 184 1.30 7.42 -5.33
C LEU A 184 2.00 8.70 -4.83
N PRO A 185 1.63 9.89 -5.36
CA PRO A 185 2.22 11.16 -4.95
C PRO A 185 1.63 11.72 -3.63
N PHE A 186 0.84 10.92 -2.90
CA PHE A 186 0.18 11.30 -1.66
C PHE A 186 0.19 10.15 -0.64
N GLN A 187 0.09 10.49 0.65
CA GLN A 187 0.02 9.49 1.72
C GLN A 187 -1.31 8.73 1.68
N ILE A 188 -1.24 7.43 1.91
CA ILE A 188 -2.41 6.57 2.06
C ILE A 188 -2.73 6.52 3.56
N ALA A 189 -3.94 6.90 3.94
CA ALA A 189 -4.30 7.00 5.36
C ALA A 189 -4.52 5.65 6.07
N ALA A 190 -4.67 4.56 5.31
CA ALA A 190 -4.89 3.22 5.85
C ALA A 190 -4.52 2.17 4.81
N SER A 191 -3.81 1.13 5.25
CA SER A 191 -3.48 -0.02 4.41
C SER A 191 -4.71 -0.91 4.19
N ARG A 192 -4.95 -1.34 2.95
CA ARG A 192 -6.14 -2.13 2.60
C ARG A 192 -5.99 -2.93 1.32
N VAL A 193 -6.77 -4.00 1.21
CA VAL A 193 -6.96 -4.80 0.00
C VAL A 193 -8.36 -4.57 -0.54
N GLY A 194 -8.45 -4.06 -1.76
CA GLY A 194 -9.69 -3.80 -2.46
C GLY A 194 -10.06 -4.91 -3.43
N TYR A 195 -11.35 -5.26 -3.49
CA TYR A 195 -11.91 -6.22 -4.44
C TYR A 195 -13.11 -5.61 -5.17
N TYR A 196 -13.39 -6.05 -6.40
CA TYR A 196 -14.42 -5.46 -7.25
C TYR A 196 -15.67 -6.34 -7.41
N ARG A 197 -15.57 -7.63 -7.11
CA ARG A 197 -16.67 -8.59 -7.20
C ARG A 197 -16.80 -9.37 -5.91
N ALA A 198 -18.02 -9.80 -5.59
CA ALA A 198 -18.29 -10.54 -4.37
C ALA A 198 -17.51 -11.87 -4.32
N GLU A 199 -17.27 -12.48 -5.48
CA GLU A 199 -16.46 -13.72 -5.59
C GLU A 199 -15.01 -13.52 -5.12
N ASP A 200 -14.47 -12.30 -5.23
CA ASP A 200 -13.08 -11.96 -4.91
C ASP A 200 -12.88 -11.56 -3.44
N GLU A 201 -13.95 -11.52 -2.63
CA GLU A 201 -13.89 -11.13 -1.21
C GLU A 201 -13.00 -12.06 -0.39
N ALA A 202 -13.13 -13.38 -0.56
CA ALA A 202 -12.35 -14.36 0.18
C ALA A 202 -10.85 -14.32 -0.18
N PRO A 203 -10.45 -14.28 -1.48
CA PRO A 203 -9.06 -13.99 -1.87
C PRO A 203 -8.52 -12.69 -1.30
N ALA A 204 -9.31 -11.61 -1.32
CA ALA A 204 -8.90 -10.31 -0.77
C ALA A 204 -8.66 -10.38 0.75
N ALA A 205 -9.50 -11.10 1.49
CA ALA A 205 -9.32 -11.32 2.93
C ALA A 205 -8.07 -12.14 3.24
N ALA A 206 -7.81 -13.20 2.48
CA ALA A 206 -6.59 -14.00 2.62
C ALA A 206 -5.33 -13.15 2.36
N LEU A 207 -5.35 -12.34 1.30
CA LEU A 207 -4.26 -11.42 0.97
C LEU A 207 -4.05 -10.35 2.05
N ALA A 208 -5.13 -9.78 2.60
CA ALA A 208 -5.05 -8.82 3.70
C ALA A 208 -4.42 -9.44 4.96
N GLN A 209 -4.77 -10.68 5.28
CA GLN A 209 -4.18 -11.42 6.40
C GLN A 209 -2.69 -11.71 6.18
N PHE A 210 -2.31 -12.15 4.97
CA PHE A 210 -0.92 -12.36 4.59
C PHE A 210 -0.08 -11.08 4.73
N LEU A 211 -0.56 -9.97 4.16
CA LEU A 211 0.11 -8.67 4.25
C LEU A 211 0.19 -8.15 5.68
N SER A 212 -0.85 -8.35 6.49
CA SER A 212 -0.83 -7.98 7.91
C SER A 212 0.27 -8.72 8.67
N GLY A 213 0.49 -10.01 8.38
CA GLY A 213 1.59 -10.78 8.97
C GLY A 213 2.97 -10.26 8.57
N MET A 214 3.11 -9.82 7.31
CA MET A 214 4.37 -9.29 6.78
C MET A 214 4.68 -7.88 7.28
N LEU A 215 3.66 -7.03 7.41
CA LEU A 215 3.78 -5.64 7.87
C LEU A 215 3.70 -5.49 9.40
N GLY A 216 3.38 -6.57 10.10
CA GLY A 216 2.98 -6.62 11.51
C GLY A 216 3.98 -6.08 12.53
N ASP A 217 5.25 -5.91 12.18
CA ASP A 217 6.25 -5.30 13.07
C ASP A 217 5.92 -3.84 13.44
N GLY A 218 5.05 -3.17 12.65
CA GLY A 218 4.63 -1.79 12.87
C GLY A 218 3.19 -1.60 13.39
N GLY A 219 2.45 -2.67 13.68
CA GLY A 219 1.02 -2.57 14.04
C GLY A 219 0.12 -2.04 12.91
N ILE A 220 0.57 -2.16 11.65
CA ILE A 220 -0.19 -1.75 10.47
C ILE A 220 -1.27 -2.80 10.22
N GLU A 221 -2.53 -2.42 10.47
CA GLU A 221 -3.69 -3.24 10.14
C GLU A 221 -4.02 -3.11 8.65
N VAL A 222 -4.17 -4.23 7.95
CA VAL A 222 -4.62 -4.25 6.55
C VAL A 222 -6.06 -4.73 6.50
N SER A 223 -6.99 -3.84 6.13
CA SER A 223 -8.41 -4.19 6.04
C SER A 223 -8.82 -4.57 4.61
N THR A 224 -9.94 -5.28 4.45
CA THR A 224 -10.57 -5.46 3.12
C THR A 224 -11.51 -4.30 2.78
N ARG A 225 -11.76 -4.06 1.49
CA ARG A 225 -12.73 -3.05 1.03
C ARG A 225 -13.41 -3.45 -0.30
N ASP A 226 -14.74 -3.36 -0.31
CA ASP A 226 -15.55 -3.52 -1.52
C ASP A 226 -15.47 -2.27 -2.41
N TYR A 227 -15.00 -2.46 -3.65
CA TYR A 227 -14.93 -1.48 -4.72
C TYR A 227 -15.90 -1.78 -5.88
N GLY A 228 -16.77 -2.77 -5.77
CA GLY A 228 -17.72 -3.13 -6.83
C GLY A 228 -18.67 -2.00 -7.23
N LYS A 229 -18.90 -1.04 -6.32
CA LYS A 229 -19.68 0.18 -6.61
C LYS A 229 -18.90 1.26 -7.37
N LEU A 230 -17.56 1.16 -7.43
CA LEU A 230 -16.70 2.16 -8.08
C LEU A 230 -16.43 1.80 -9.54
N LEU A 231 -16.29 0.52 -9.86
CA LEU A 231 -16.00 0.03 -11.21
C LEU A 231 -16.76 -1.27 -11.47
N SER A 232 -17.91 -1.15 -12.14
CA SER A 232 -18.82 -2.28 -12.41
C SER A 232 -18.34 -3.22 -13.51
N ASP A 233 -17.36 -2.82 -14.33
CA ASP A 233 -16.85 -3.59 -15.48
C ASP A 233 -15.42 -4.09 -15.25
N THR A 234 -15.13 -4.48 -14.01
CA THR A 234 -13.78 -4.93 -13.63
C THR A 234 -13.61 -6.42 -13.93
N GLU A 235 -12.43 -6.79 -14.45
CA GLU A 235 -12.05 -8.19 -14.68
C GLU A 235 -12.11 -9.00 -13.37
N PRO A 236 -12.59 -10.26 -13.41
CA PRO A 236 -12.55 -11.16 -12.26
C PRO A 236 -11.13 -11.33 -11.71
N GLY A 237 -11.00 -11.53 -10.39
CA GLY A 237 -9.70 -11.78 -9.76
C GLY A 237 -8.80 -10.55 -9.66
N ARG A 238 -9.29 -9.36 -10.04
CA ARG A 238 -8.53 -8.12 -9.88
C ARG A 238 -8.56 -7.67 -8.43
N LEU A 239 -7.38 -7.62 -7.81
CA LEU A 239 -7.17 -7.11 -6.46
C LEU A 239 -6.28 -5.85 -6.50
N ASP A 240 -6.72 -4.80 -5.80
CA ASP A 240 -5.96 -3.55 -5.67
C ASP A 240 -5.50 -3.40 -4.21
N VAL A 241 -4.20 -3.47 -3.98
CA VAL A 241 -3.57 -3.33 -2.66
C VAL A 241 -3.13 -1.88 -2.46
N TRP A 242 -3.40 -1.31 -1.30
CA TRP A 242 -3.01 0.04 -0.91
C TRP A 242 -2.20 -0.05 0.37
N ILE A 243 -0.93 0.38 0.37
CA ILE A 243 -0.03 0.35 1.54
C ILE A 243 0.48 1.75 1.87
N GLU A 244 0.33 2.16 3.13
CA GLU A 244 0.81 3.44 3.68
C GLU A 244 2.34 3.62 3.63
#